data_AF-A0A8S1ISC9-F1
#
_entry.id   AF-A0A8S1ISC9-F1
#
_cell.length_a   1.000
_cell.length_b   1.000
_cell.length_c   1.000
_cell.angle_alpha   90.00
_cell.angle_beta   90.00
_cell.angle_gamma   90.00
#
_symmetry.space_group_name_H-M   'P 1'
#
loop_
_entity.id
_entity.type
_entity.pdbx_description
1 polymer ?
#
loop_
_entity_poly.entity_id
_entity_poly.type
_entity_poly.pdbx_seq_one_letter_code
_entity_poly.pdbx_strand_id
1 'polypeptide(L)'
;MARARRPVPLAAACALWACLAIGLSGAADEWLIGWLGETYRPAEVWPQPATEASRSQPWIETLSWRPRAFLYHSFLSDAECDHLIKLGAPQMKRSMVVSSSSENGEVSDYRSSYGCFLNRMQDKVVTDIMRRLSEWTHLPMINQEDVQILRYADGQTYRPHMDVLAEDDEDGRRQATALIYLSDVEAGGETAFPKTRNHNWVDPGKVERMENVSACAKGHIATRARKGDALLFFSLKPDGKQDFMAEHTGCPVESGTKWTATFWIHEEPFRPSTFKPPPPGWVPDDAGECRDFDEHCAAYKEQGRCESDAATLKGDLLGDGMLGICRKTCGVCVECAPNDKECYLQNRANAGYLNLDLQYLWPRPGSAEQQMDT
;
A
#
# COMPACT_ATOMS: atom_id res chain seq x y z
N MET A 1 -27.36 77.55 -15.14
CA MET A 1 -26.28 78.37 -14.56
C MET A 1 -25.37 77.48 -13.73
N ALA A 2 -24.08 77.54 -14.02
CA ALA A 2 -23.04 76.67 -13.49
C ALA A 2 -22.80 76.84 -11.99
N ARG A 3 -22.37 75.75 -11.32
CA ARG A 3 -21.28 75.82 -10.35
C ARG A 3 -20.55 74.48 -10.28
N ALA A 4 -19.29 74.53 -10.71
CA ALA A 4 -18.33 73.44 -10.78
C ALA A 4 -17.98 72.90 -9.39
N ARG A 5 -17.81 71.57 -9.28
CA ARG A 5 -17.09 70.93 -8.18
C ARG A 5 -15.66 70.63 -8.64
N ARG A 6 -14.70 71.06 -7.84
CA ARG A 6 -13.25 70.90 -8.02
C ARG A 6 -12.83 69.42 -7.83
N PRO A 7 -11.72 68.97 -8.45
CA PRO A 7 -11.19 67.62 -8.25
C PRO A 7 -10.34 67.55 -6.97
N VAL A 8 -10.34 66.40 -6.30
CA VAL A 8 -9.37 66.06 -5.26
C VAL A 8 -8.42 65.01 -5.84
N PRO A 9 -7.09 65.18 -5.74
CA PRO A 9 -6.13 64.29 -6.39
C PRO A 9 -5.91 63.00 -5.60
N LEU A 10 -5.58 61.93 -6.32
CA LEU A 10 -4.91 60.75 -5.78
C LEU A 10 -3.53 61.16 -5.23
N ALA A 11 -3.27 60.84 -3.96
CA ALA A 11 -1.92 60.74 -3.43
C ALA A 11 -1.84 59.44 -2.62
N ALA A 12 -0.92 58.59 -3.07
CA ALA A 12 -0.61 57.31 -2.47
C ALA A 12 0.30 57.46 -1.24
N ALA A 13 0.17 56.47 -0.37
CA ALA A 13 1.23 55.77 0.35
C ALA A 13 1.89 56.38 1.58
N CYS A 14 2.15 55.45 2.52
CA CYS A 14 3.08 55.48 3.64
C CYS A 14 2.62 56.22 4.90
N ALA A 15 2.12 55.48 5.89
CA ALA A 15 2.98 54.89 6.93
C ALA A 15 2.14 54.34 8.11
N LEU A 16 2.67 53.27 8.71
CA LEU A 16 2.41 52.78 10.08
C LEU A 16 1.13 51.96 10.31
N TRP A 17 1.17 50.71 9.84
CA TRP A 17 0.77 49.59 10.69
C TRP A 17 1.98 48.67 10.84
N ALA A 18 2.77 48.91 11.90
CA ALA A 18 3.71 47.94 12.41
C ALA A 18 2.90 46.78 13.02
N CYS A 19 2.54 45.80 12.19
CA CYS A 19 2.12 44.51 12.70
C CYS A 19 3.34 43.85 13.32
N LEU A 20 3.28 43.65 14.64
CA LEU A 20 4.16 42.76 15.37
C LEU A 20 4.20 41.41 14.64
N ALA A 21 5.35 41.09 14.05
CA ALA A 21 5.73 39.72 13.79
C ALA A 21 6.07 39.06 15.14
N ILE A 22 5.04 38.74 15.93
CA ILE A 22 5.15 37.69 16.95
C ILE A 22 4.92 36.37 16.22
N GLY A 23 5.91 35.48 16.32
CA GLY A 23 6.03 34.25 15.55
C GLY A 23 4.76 33.41 15.45
N LEU A 24 4.31 33.22 14.21
CA LEU A 24 3.35 32.18 13.80
C LEU A 24 4.09 30.95 13.22
N SER A 25 5.35 30.72 13.60
CA SER A 25 6.10 29.54 13.17
C SER A 25 5.96 28.33 14.12
N GLY A 26 5.10 28.40 15.13
CA GLY A 26 4.90 27.32 16.10
C GLY A 26 3.57 26.59 15.99
N ALA A 27 2.51 27.28 15.54
CA ALA A 27 1.14 26.76 15.65
C ALA A 27 0.70 25.87 14.48
N ALA A 28 1.36 25.91 13.32
CA ALA A 28 1.03 25.04 12.20
C ALA A 28 1.67 23.65 12.35
N ASP A 29 2.88 23.61 12.93
CA ASP A 29 3.66 22.40 13.03
C ASP A 29 3.12 21.45 14.12
N GLU A 30 2.45 21.96 15.16
CA GLU A 30 1.81 21.16 16.24
C GLU A 30 0.62 20.28 15.78
N TRP A 31 0.09 20.50 14.57
CA TRP A 31 -1.03 19.71 14.02
C TRP A 31 -0.55 18.47 13.25
N LEU A 32 0.74 18.36 12.97
CA LEU A 32 1.31 17.22 12.26
C LEU A 32 1.53 16.09 13.26
N ILE A 33 1.09 14.87 12.91
CA ILE A 33 1.54 13.69 13.66
C ILE A 33 3.06 13.73 13.69
N GLY A 34 3.58 13.74 14.91
CA GLY A 34 4.99 13.68 15.11
C GLY A 34 5.71 15.03 14.95
N TRP A 35 5.15 16.10 15.49
CA TRP A 35 5.93 17.28 15.83
C TRP A 35 5.92 17.50 17.36
N LEU A 36 7.01 18.05 17.90
CA LEU A 36 7.52 17.75 19.24
C LEU A 36 6.73 18.35 20.44
N GLY A 37 5.99 17.48 21.16
CA GLY A 37 5.63 17.55 22.60
C GLY A 37 4.11 17.48 22.87
N GLU A 38 3.50 16.82 23.87
CA GLU A 38 3.94 16.09 25.07
C GLU A 38 2.80 15.13 25.56
N THR A 39 2.74 13.88 25.10
CA THR A 39 1.96 12.82 25.82
C THR A 39 2.60 11.44 25.76
N TYR A 40 3.82 11.29 25.22
CA TYR A 40 4.50 10.00 25.24
C TYR A 40 5.29 9.83 26.54
N ARG A 41 4.68 9.14 27.50
CA ARG A 41 5.33 8.63 28.71
C ARG A 41 5.45 7.10 28.62
N PRO A 42 6.55 6.55 28.08
CA PRO A 42 6.72 5.10 27.95
C PRO A 42 6.68 4.37 29.31
N ALA A 43 6.99 5.07 30.42
CA ALA A 43 6.97 4.53 31.78
C ALA A 43 5.56 4.32 32.37
N GLU A 44 4.50 4.91 31.80
CA GLU A 44 3.13 4.81 32.34
C GLU A 44 2.24 3.83 31.54
N VAL A 45 2.67 3.39 30.34
CA VAL A 45 1.80 2.70 29.37
C VAL A 45 2.19 1.24 29.12
N TRP A 46 3.30 0.72 29.67
CA TRP A 46 3.78 -0.62 29.35
C TRP A 46 2.78 -1.72 29.78
N PRO A 47 2.08 -2.40 28.85
CA PRO A 47 1.42 -3.64 29.20
C PRO A 47 2.54 -4.66 29.43
N GLN A 48 2.40 -5.44 30.50
CA GLN A 48 3.07 -6.72 30.70
C GLN A 48 3.08 -7.55 29.39
N PRO A 49 4.01 -8.52 29.21
CA PRO A 49 4.15 -9.32 27.98
C PRO A 49 2.80 -9.69 27.37
N ALA A 50 2.69 -9.51 26.06
CA ALA A 50 1.44 -9.54 25.29
C ALA A 50 0.49 -10.65 25.75
N THR A 51 -0.47 -10.29 26.60
CA THR A 51 -1.65 -11.11 26.87
C THR A 51 -2.67 -10.86 25.75
N GLU A 52 -3.62 -11.77 25.52
CA GLU A 52 -4.71 -11.54 24.55
C GLU A 52 -5.47 -10.24 24.82
N ALA A 53 -5.56 -9.81 26.08
CA ALA A 53 -6.17 -8.53 26.48
C ALA A 53 -5.38 -7.28 26.02
N SER A 54 -4.07 -7.40 25.73
CA SER A 54 -3.26 -6.32 25.14
C SER A 54 -3.53 -6.14 23.64
N ARG A 55 -4.19 -7.09 22.97
CA ARG A 55 -4.55 -6.98 21.54
C ARG A 55 -5.75 -6.05 21.30
N SER A 56 -6.52 -5.71 22.34
CA SER A 56 -7.82 -5.04 22.14
C SER A 56 -7.80 -3.52 22.23
N GLN A 57 -6.71 -2.87 22.68
CA GLN A 57 -6.65 -1.41 22.77
C GLN A 57 -5.63 -0.82 21.79
N PRO A 58 -6.09 0.03 20.85
CA PRO A 58 -5.24 0.66 19.86
C PRO A 58 -4.36 1.75 20.53
N TRP A 59 -3.07 1.79 20.20
CA TRP A 59 -2.15 2.82 20.69
C TRP A 59 -0.99 3.05 19.71
N ILE A 60 -0.39 4.24 19.74
CA ILE A 60 0.68 4.64 18.81
C ILE A 60 2.02 4.70 19.53
N GLU A 61 2.99 3.96 19.00
CA GLU A 61 4.38 3.99 19.42
C GLU A 61 5.20 4.90 18.49
N THR A 62 5.97 5.82 19.04
CA THR A 62 6.95 6.58 18.24
C THR A 62 8.25 5.79 18.18
N LEU A 63 8.66 5.36 16.98
CA LEU A 63 9.88 4.59 16.81
C LEU A 63 11.10 5.49 16.62
N SER A 64 10.94 6.49 15.76
CA SER A 64 12.04 7.31 15.26
C SER A 64 11.53 8.66 14.77
N TRP A 65 12.40 9.67 14.89
CA TRP A 65 12.23 10.98 14.27
C TRP A 65 13.02 11.13 12.96
N ARG A 66 13.96 10.21 12.68
CA ARG A 66 14.84 10.22 11.50
C ARG A 66 15.06 8.80 10.97
N PRO A 67 14.18 8.28 10.10
CA PRO A 67 13.02 8.96 9.53
C PRO A 67 11.90 9.08 10.57
N ARG A 68 10.92 9.95 10.33
CA ARG A 68 9.69 9.96 11.12
C ARG A 68 8.96 8.64 10.91
N ALA A 69 8.88 7.81 11.95
CA ALA A 69 8.27 6.49 11.90
C ALA A 69 7.48 6.20 13.18
N PHE A 70 6.24 5.74 13.00
CA PHE A 70 5.27 5.48 14.07
C PHE A 70 4.63 4.11 13.83
N LEU A 71 4.47 3.33 14.91
CA LEU A 71 3.79 2.04 14.87
C LEU A 71 2.45 2.17 15.57
N TYR A 72 1.36 2.02 14.83
CA TYR A 72 0.02 1.97 15.39
C TYR A 72 -0.33 0.51 15.68
N HIS A 73 -0.32 0.16 16.96
CA HIS A 73 -0.70 -1.17 17.42
C HIS A 73 -2.20 -1.38 17.35
N SER A 74 -2.61 -2.57 16.89
CA SER A 74 -4.03 -2.94 16.73
C SER A 74 -4.81 -1.93 15.87
N PHE A 75 -4.20 -1.45 14.79
CA PHE A 75 -4.83 -0.52 13.85
C PHE A 75 -5.99 -1.17 13.08
N LEU A 76 -5.80 -2.42 12.64
CA LEU A 76 -6.86 -3.26 12.06
C LEU A 76 -7.28 -4.34 13.04
N SER A 77 -8.55 -4.70 12.98
CA SER A 77 -9.05 -5.95 13.57
C SER A 77 -8.61 -7.16 12.75
N ASP A 78 -8.60 -8.35 13.37
CA ASP A 78 -8.29 -9.60 12.67
C ASP A 78 -9.22 -9.85 11.46
N ALA A 79 -10.51 -9.51 11.61
CA ALA A 79 -11.50 -9.63 10.54
C ALA A 79 -11.20 -8.70 9.35
N GLU A 80 -10.72 -7.47 9.60
CA GLU A 80 -10.30 -6.56 8.53
C GLU A 80 -9.04 -7.08 7.82
N CYS A 81 -8.07 -7.63 8.58
CA CYS A 81 -6.88 -8.26 7.99
C CYS A 81 -7.27 -9.45 7.09
N ASP A 82 -8.11 -10.35 7.59
CA ASP A 82 -8.55 -11.54 6.85
C ASP A 82 -9.38 -11.16 5.61
N HIS A 83 -10.18 -10.10 5.71
CA HIS A 83 -10.92 -9.55 4.59
C HIS A 83 -10.00 -9.04 3.48
N LEU A 84 -8.97 -8.25 3.81
CA LEU A 84 -7.99 -7.78 2.82
C LEU A 84 -7.22 -8.94 2.16
N ILE A 85 -6.84 -9.97 2.94
CA ILE A 85 -6.23 -11.18 2.40
C ILE A 85 -7.20 -11.90 1.46
N LYS A 86 -8.48 -12.04 1.84
CA LYS A 86 -9.52 -12.70 1.03
C LYS A 86 -9.73 -12.00 -0.31
N LEU A 87 -9.69 -10.66 -0.34
CA LEU A 87 -9.77 -9.89 -1.57
C LEU A 87 -8.52 -10.06 -2.45
N GLY A 88 -7.33 -10.04 -1.84
CA GLY A 88 -6.07 -10.03 -2.58
C GLY A 88 -5.56 -11.41 -3.02
N ALA A 89 -5.79 -12.45 -2.23
CA ALA A 89 -5.24 -13.79 -2.46
C ALA A 89 -5.59 -14.37 -3.85
N PRO A 90 -6.84 -14.25 -4.36
CA PRO A 90 -7.17 -14.71 -5.71
C PRO A 90 -6.47 -13.93 -6.84
N GLN A 91 -5.89 -12.77 -6.56
CA GLN A 91 -5.31 -11.87 -7.56
C GLN A 91 -3.77 -11.82 -7.52
N MET A 92 -3.14 -12.65 -6.70
CA MET A 92 -1.68 -12.65 -6.50
C MET A 92 -0.91 -13.03 -7.77
N LYS A 93 -0.05 -12.13 -8.25
CA LYS A 93 0.94 -12.38 -9.30
C LYS A 93 2.35 -12.13 -8.78
N ARG A 94 3.37 -12.59 -9.49
CA ARG A 94 4.76 -12.28 -9.13
C ARG A 94 4.96 -10.76 -9.15
N SER A 95 5.48 -10.19 -8.06
CA SER A 95 5.73 -8.75 -8.00
C SER A 95 6.83 -8.34 -8.98
N MET A 96 6.68 -7.15 -9.53
CA MET A 96 7.65 -6.54 -10.44
C MET A 96 8.31 -5.33 -9.78
N VAL A 97 9.46 -4.93 -10.32
CA VAL A 97 10.20 -3.72 -9.91
C VAL A 97 10.34 -2.83 -11.13
N VAL A 98 9.99 -1.54 -11.01
CA VAL A 98 10.26 -0.56 -12.06
C VAL A 98 11.76 -0.27 -12.06
N SER A 99 12.45 -0.61 -13.14
CA SER A 99 13.86 -0.30 -13.35
C SER A 99 13.99 0.98 -14.18
N SER A 100 15.11 1.71 -14.05
CA SER A 100 15.40 2.88 -14.89
C SER A 100 15.52 2.55 -16.39
N SER A 101 15.58 1.26 -16.75
CA SER A 101 15.67 0.76 -18.12
C SER A 101 14.36 0.19 -18.66
N SER A 102 13.31 0.07 -17.84
CA SER A 102 12.04 -0.56 -18.22
C SER A 102 10.84 0.17 -17.60
N GLU A 103 10.04 0.84 -18.43
CA GLU A 103 8.78 1.46 -17.99
C GLU A 103 7.73 0.40 -17.53
N ASN A 104 7.80 -0.82 -18.08
CA ASN A 104 6.83 -1.89 -17.80
C ASN A 104 7.17 -2.76 -16.56
N GLY A 105 8.23 -2.42 -15.83
CA GLY A 105 8.73 -3.22 -14.71
C GLY A 105 9.39 -4.55 -15.13
N GLU A 106 10.19 -5.10 -14.22
CA GLU A 106 10.90 -6.37 -14.41
C GLU A 106 10.68 -7.28 -13.21
N VAL A 107 10.49 -8.58 -13.46
CA VAL A 107 10.54 -9.60 -12.42
C VAL A 107 12.00 -9.76 -11.98
N SER A 108 12.27 -9.52 -10.71
CA SER A 108 13.64 -9.52 -10.16
C SER A 108 13.68 -10.15 -8.77
N ASP A 109 14.81 -10.76 -8.41
CA ASP A 109 15.10 -11.18 -7.03
C ASP A 109 15.37 -9.98 -6.08
N TYR A 110 15.33 -8.75 -6.61
CA TYR A 110 15.28 -7.54 -5.81
C TYR A 110 14.02 -7.46 -4.96
N ARG A 111 12.89 -7.92 -5.51
CA ARG A 111 11.61 -8.04 -4.84
C ARG A 111 10.99 -9.37 -5.22
N SER A 112 11.08 -10.33 -4.31
CA SER A 112 10.66 -11.70 -4.61
C SER A 112 9.25 -12.03 -4.11
N SER A 113 8.45 -11.03 -3.76
CA SER A 113 7.08 -11.20 -3.29
C SER A 113 6.11 -11.56 -4.41
N TYR A 114 4.90 -11.95 -4.00
CA TYR A 114 3.72 -11.88 -4.84
C TYR A 114 2.87 -10.69 -4.41
N GLY A 115 2.12 -10.09 -5.33
CA GLY A 115 1.28 -8.94 -5.03
C GLY A 115 0.12 -8.76 -5.98
N CYS A 116 -0.80 -7.90 -5.55
CA CYS A 116 -1.91 -7.37 -6.34
C CYS A 116 -2.30 -5.99 -5.82
N PHE A 117 -3.24 -5.34 -6.51
CA PHE A 117 -3.84 -4.09 -6.06
C PHE A 117 -5.34 -4.27 -5.83
N LEU A 118 -5.86 -3.68 -4.76
CA LEU A 118 -7.29 -3.50 -4.53
C LEU A 118 -7.64 -2.06 -4.85
N ASN A 119 -8.77 -1.84 -5.53
CA ASN A 119 -9.20 -0.51 -5.90
C ASN A 119 -9.48 0.35 -4.65
N ARG A 120 -9.21 1.66 -4.75
CA ARG A 120 -9.71 2.63 -3.77
C ARG A 120 -11.22 2.49 -3.60
N MET A 121 -11.65 2.43 -2.34
CA MET A 121 -13.06 2.27 -1.99
C MET A 121 -13.72 1.03 -2.65
N GLN A 122 -12.96 -0.04 -2.87
CA GLN A 122 -13.48 -1.28 -3.49
C GLN A 122 -14.71 -1.82 -2.77
N ASP A 123 -14.71 -1.77 -1.44
CA ASP A 123 -15.88 -2.03 -0.61
C ASP A 123 -15.87 -1.15 0.64
N LYS A 124 -16.86 -1.38 1.52
CA LYS A 124 -17.01 -0.63 2.77
C LYS A 124 -15.81 -0.81 3.71
N VAL A 125 -15.24 -2.00 3.82
CA VAL A 125 -14.10 -2.28 4.71
C VAL A 125 -12.88 -1.52 4.22
N VAL A 126 -12.56 -1.60 2.93
CA VAL A 126 -11.45 -0.84 2.33
C VAL A 126 -11.66 0.66 2.52
N THR A 127 -12.88 1.16 2.30
CA THR A 127 -13.23 2.57 2.49
C THR A 127 -13.03 3.03 3.94
N ASP A 128 -13.46 2.24 4.92
CA ASP A 128 -13.31 2.57 6.34
C ASP A 128 -11.84 2.59 6.78
N ILE A 129 -11.01 1.67 6.26
CA ILE A 129 -9.56 1.66 6.49
C ILE A 129 -8.91 2.92 5.91
N MET A 130 -9.23 3.27 4.66
CA MET A 130 -8.72 4.49 4.01
C MET A 130 -9.10 5.76 4.79
N ARG A 131 -10.34 5.84 5.28
CA ARG A 131 -10.80 6.95 6.14
C ARG A 131 -10.03 6.99 7.46
N ARG A 132 -9.85 5.84 8.12
CA ARG A 132 -9.07 5.73 9.36
C ARG A 132 -7.60 6.16 9.16
N LEU A 133 -7.01 5.82 8.02
CA LEU A 133 -5.68 6.29 7.62
C LEU A 133 -5.64 7.81 7.39
N SER A 134 -6.69 8.38 6.81
CA SER A 134 -6.80 9.84 6.62
C SER A 134 -6.94 10.57 7.96
N GLU A 135 -7.74 10.02 8.88
CA GLU A 135 -7.92 10.54 10.24
C GLU A 135 -6.63 10.45 11.05
N TRP A 136 -5.89 9.34 10.92
CA TRP A 136 -4.57 9.21 11.54
C TRP A 136 -3.64 10.22 10.89
N THR A 137 -3.26 10.03 9.63
CA THR A 137 -2.19 10.79 8.95
C THR A 137 -2.44 12.29 8.79
N HIS A 138 -3.69 12.74 8.94
CA HIS A 138 -4.17 14.07 8.54
C HIS A 138 -3.97 14.39 7.05
N LEU A 139 -3.75 13.36 6.22
CA LEU A 139 -3.68 13.50 4.77
C LEU A 139 -5.01 13.11 4.14
N PRO A 140 -5.53 13.86 3.16
CA PRO A 140 -6.83 13.57 2.55
C PRO A 140 -6.89 12.18 1.92
N MET A 141 -8.05 11.53 2.00
CA MET A 141 -8.26 10.20 1.39
C MET A 141 -8.03 10.19 -0.12
N ILE A 142 -8.23 11.32 -0.82
CA ILE A 142 -7.99 11.45 -2.27
C ILE A 142 -6.51 11.37 -2.65
N ASN A 143 -5.60 11.58 -1.69
CA ASN A 143 -4.15 11.46 -1.91
C ASN A 143 -3.67 10.01 -1.84
N GLN A 144 -4.52 9.08 -1.42
CA GLN A 144 -4.16 7.66 -1.30
C GLN A 144 -4.24 6.97 -2.67
N GLU A 145 -3.32 6.05 -2.92
CA GLU A 145 -3.34 5.13 -4.07
C GLU A 145 -4.30 3.94 -3.87
N ASP A 146 -4.41 3.09 -4.88
CA ASP A 146 -4.96 1.74 -4.73
C ASP A 146 -4.12 0.94 -3.71
N VAL A 147 -4.77 0.03 -2.98
CA VAL A 147 -4.14 -0.70 -1.88
C VAL A 147 -3.29 -1.83 -2.43
N GLN A 148 -1.98 -1.78 -2.21
CA GLN A 148 -1.11 -2.87 -2.63
C GLN A 148 -1.09 -3.98 -1.58
N ILE A 149 -1.58 -5.17 -1.92
CA ILE A 149 -1.48 -6.36 -1.07
C ILE A 149 -0.26 -7.16 -1.50
N LEU A 150 0.55 -7.59 -0.53
CA LEU A 150 1.76 -8.37 -0.77
C LEU A 150 1.83 -9.61 0.10
N ARG A 151 2.46 -10.64 -0.46
CA ARG A 151 2.76 -11.90 0.20
C ARG A 151 4.23 -12.25 0.03
N TYR A 152 4.88 -12.56 1.15
CA TYR A 152 6.24 -13.10 1.21
C TYR A 152 6.21 -14.47 1.88
N ALA A 153 6.61 -15.50 1.14
CA ALA A 153 6.90 -16.84 1.65
C ALA A 153 8.33 -16.92 2.21
N ASP A 154 8.68 -18.09 2.73
CA ASP A 154 10.01 -18.35 3.28
C ASP A 154 11.14 -18.00 2.31
N GLY A 155 12.16 -17.29 2.82
CA GLY A 155 13.28 -16.73 2.07
C GLY A 155 12.97 -15.51 1.20
N GLN A 156 11.70 -15.12 0.99
CA GLN A 156 11.35 -13.98 0.16
C GLN A 156 11.60 -12.64 0.88
N THR A 157 12.02 -11.63 0.11
CA THR A 157 12.45 -10.32 0.63
C THR A 157 12.09 -9.19 -0.33
N TYR A 158 12.19 -7.96 0.17
CA TYR A 158 12.29 -6.76 -0.66
C TYR A 158 13.51 -5.96 -0.22
N ARG A 159 14.48 -5.85 -1.13
CA ARG A 159 15.72 -5.11 -0.90
C ARG A 159 15.49 -3.63 -0.56
N PRO A 160 16.49 -2.95 0.04
CA PRO A 160 16.36 -1.55 0.45
C PRO A 160 15.91 -0.63 -0.68
N HIS A 161 14.88 0.17 -0.48
CA HIS A 161 14.36 1.09 -1.50
C HIS A 161 13.73 2.33 -0.87
N MET A 162 13.40 3.29 -1.73
CA MET A 162 12.64 4.49 -1.40
C MET A 162 11.25 4.36 -2.01
N ASP A 163 10.23 4.82 -1.29
CA ASP A 163 8.87 4.89 -1.82
C ASP A 163 8.59 6.18 -2.59
N VAL A 164 9.38 7.24 -2.37
CA VAL A 164 9.18 8.51 -3.11
C VAL A 164 9.36 8.29 -4.61
N LEU A 165 8.43 8.85 -5.39
CA LEU A 165 8.54 8.90 -6.85
C LEU A 165 9.49 10.03 -7.29
N ALA A 166 9.90 10.00 -8.55
CA ALA A 166 10.72 11.06 -9.12
C ALA A 166 10.00 12.43 -9.07
N GLU A 167 10.75 13.53 -9.06
CA GLU A 167 10.15 14.87 -8.98
C GLU A 167 9.29 15.23 -10.20
N ASP A 168 9.56 14.59 -11.34
CA ASP A 168 8.86 14.76 -12.62
C ASP A 168 7.84 13.65 -12.91
N ASP A 169 7.54 12.79 -11.93
CA ASP A 169 6.52 11.75 -12.08
C ASP A 169 5.12 12.38 -12.19
N GLU A 170 4.34 11.95 -13.20
CA GLU A 170 3.00 12.49 -13.47
C GLU A 170 2.00 12.22 -12.33
N ASP A 171 2.23 11.16 -11.55
CA ASP A 171 1.38 10.80 -10.41
C ASP A 171 1.67 11.62 -9.16
N GLY A 172 2.76 12.40 -9.15
CA GLY A 172 3.19 13.19 -8.00
C GLY A 172 4.01 12.40 -6.97
N ARG A 173 4.53 13.10 -5.96
CA ARG A 173 5.44 12.48 -4.98
C ARG A 173 4.67 11.88 -3.81
N ARG A 174 5.01 10.64 -3.48
CA ARG A 174 4.57 9.97 -2.25
C ARG A 174 5.21 10.62 -1.02
N GLN A 175 4.38 11.23 -0.18
CA GLN A 175 4.79 11.88 1.06
C GLN A 175 4.97 10.89 2.20
N ALA A 176 4.07 9.91 2.31
CA ALA A 176 4.03 8.95 3.40
C ALA A 176 3.59 7.56 2.93
N THR A 177 4.01 6.56 3.69
CA THR A 177 3.62 5.16 3.48
C THR A 177 3.05 4.63 4.79
N ALA A 178 1.84 4.07 4.71
CA ALA A 178 1.30 3.22 5.77
C ALA A 178 1.39 1.75 5.33
N LEU A 179 2.26 0.99 5.99
CA LEU A 179 2.46 -0.43 5.79
C LEU A 179 1.77 -1.20 6.92
N ILE A 180 0.68 -1.88 6.59
CA ILE A 180 -0.13 -2.64 7.56
C ILE A 180 0.21 -4.13 7.46
N TYR A 181 0.45 -4.77 8.60
CA TYR A 181 0.72 -6.20 8.69
C TYR A 181 -0.60 -6.98 8.80
N LEU A 182 -0.84 -7.89 7.86
CA LEU A 182 -2.07 -8.69 7.79
C LEU A 182 -1.90 -10.10 8.38
N SER A 183 -0.67 -10.49 8.71
CA SER A 183 -0.35 -11.73 9.39
C SER A 183 0.77 -11.54 10.41
N ASP A 184 0.78 -12.39 11.44
CA ASP A 184 1.95 -12.60 12.28
C ASP A 184 3.01 -13.37 11.49
N VAL A 185 4.28 -13.05 11.72
CA VAL A 185 5.42 -13.77 11.14
C VAL A 185 6.21 -14.41 12.26
N GLU A 186 6.50 -15.70 12.12
CA GLU A 186 7.18 -16.49 13.14
C GLU A 186 8.64 -16.06 13.33
N ALA A 187 9.37 -15.89 12.22
CA ALA A 187 10.76 -15.43 12.22
C ALA A 187 11.10 -14.63 10.96
N GLY A 188 11.96 -13.63 11.12
CA GLY A 188 12.31 -12.68 10.06
C GLY A 188 11.15 -11.78 9.65
N GLY A 189 11.18 -11.32 8.39
CA GLY A 189 10.09 -10.53 7.80
C GLY A 189 9.93 -9.12 8.38
N GLU A 190 10.88 -8.62 9.15
CA GLU A 190 10.81 -7.26 9.70
C GLU A 190 10.78 -6.21 8.59
N THR A 191 10.21 -5.04 8.90
CA THR A 191 10.45 -3.83 8.09
C THR A 191 11.52 -3.02 8.80
N ALA A 192 12.69 -2.89 8.19
CA ALA A 192 13.86 -2.22 8.77
C ALA A 192 14.27 -1.00 7.94
N PHE A 193 14.91 -0.02 8.58
CA PHE A 193 15.42 1.20 7.94
C PHE A 193 16.96 1.18 7.92
N PRO A 194 17.61 0.68 6.85
CA PRO A 194 19.05 0.37 6.85
C PRO A 194 19.95 1.59 7.11
N LYS A 195 19.51 2.79 6.71
CA LYS A 195 20.26 4.03 6.94
C LYS A 195 20.29 4.49 8.40
N THR A 196 19.45 3.92 9.26
CA THR A 196 19.32 4.31 10.68
C THR A 196 20.34 3.64 11.62
N ARG A 197 21.41 3.03 11.09
CA ARG A 197 22.43 2.39 11.92
C ARG A 197 23.01 3.38 12.93
N ASN A 198 23.00 3.05 14.21
CA ASN A 198 23.42 3.90 15.33
C ASN A 198 22.54 5.14 15.60
N HIS A 199 21.40 5.29 14.92
CA HIS A 199 20.41 6.28 15.33
C HIS A 199 19.66 5.74 16.55
N ASN A 200 19.57 6.56 17.60
CA ASN A 200 18.88 6.17 18.82
C ASN A 200 17.39 6.05 18.54
N TRP A 201 16.84 4.88 18.81
CA TRP A 201 15.41 4.70 19.04
C TRP A 201 14.90 5.77 20.00
N VAL A 202 13.67 6.23 19.78
CA VAL A 202 13.04 7.14 20.75
C VAL A 202 12.94 6.47 22.12
N ASP A 203 12.70 5.15 22.14
CA ASP A 203 12.85 4.30 23.31
C ASP A 203 14.09 3.39 23.15
N PRO A 204 15.23 3.72 23.79
CA PRO A 204 16.45 2.92 23.71
C PRO A 204 16.25 1.47 24.19
N GLY A 205 15.38 1.24 25.17
CA GLY A 205 15.13 -0.09 25.73
C GLY A 205 14.38 -1.01 24.77
N LYS A 206 13.82 -0.46 23.67
CA LYS A 206 13.16 -1.27 22.64
C LYS A 206 14.14 -2.19 21.92
N VAL A 207 15.39 -1.76 21.72
CA VAL A 207 16.42 -2.59 21.08
C VAL A 207 16.61 -3.89 21.85
N GLU A 208 16.62 -3.81 23.18
CA GLU A 208 16.82 -4.96 24.08
C GLU A 208 15.57 -5.84 24.12
N ARG A 209 14.37 -5.25 24.10
CA ARG A 209 13.10 -5.98 24.10
C ARG A 209 12.77 -6.64 22.75
N MET A 210 13.35 -6.17 21.65
CA MET A 210 13.32 -6.86 20.37
C MET A 210 14.34 -8.00 20.34
N GLU A 211 14.22 -8.95 21.27
CA GLU A 211 15.00 -10.19 21.27
C GLU A 211 14.75 -10.96 19.98
N ASN A 212 15.72 -11.70 19.44
CA ASN A 212 15.57 -12.59 18.27
C ASN A 212 15.08 -11.91 16.97
N VAL A 213 15.53 -10.67 16.69
CA VAL A 213 15.38 -10.08 15.35
C VAL A 213 16.42 -10.63 14.38
N SER A 214 16.06 -10.68 13.09
CA SER A 214 16.93 -11.15 12.02
C SER A 214 18.21 -10.31 11.91
N ALA A 215 19.24 -10.88 11.27
CA ALA A 215 20.48 -10.16 10.98
C ALA A 215 20.25 -8.90 10.13
N CYS A 216 19.19 -8.89 9.31
CA CYS A 216 18.78 -7.74 8.50
C CYS A 216 18.26 -6.57 9.33
N ALA A 217 17.48 -6.83 10.38
CA ALA A 217 16.90 -5.80 11.24
C ALA A 217 17.84 -5.35 12.38
N LYS A 218 18.78 -6.20 12.79
CA LYS A 218 19.64 -5.98 13.95
C LYS A 218 20.46 -4.69 13.84
N GLY A 219 20.29 -3.79 14.82
CA GLY A 219 21.02 -2.53 14.91
C GLY A 219 20.43 -1.37 14.10
N HIS A 220 19.24 -1.57 13.51
CA HIS A 220 18.46 -0.56 12.81
C HIS A 220 17.15 -0.27 13.55
N ILE A 221 16.51 0.87 13.26
CA ILE A 221 15.08 1.03 13.53
C ILE A 221 14.34 -0.03 12.70
N ALA A 222 13.48 -0.81 13.36
CA ALA A 222 12.75 -1.90 12.70
C ALA A 222 11.40 -2.17 13.36
N THR A 223 10.54 -2.92 12.68
CA THR A 223 9.29 -3.41 13.26
C THR A 223 9.06 -4.85 12.85
N ARG A 224 8.58 -5.67 13.80
CA ARG A 224 8.12 -7.03 13.53
C ARG A 224 6.76 -6.97 12.84
N ALA A 225 6.51 -7.93 11.95
CA ALA A 225 5.19 -8.11 11.38
C ALA A 225 4.28 -8.77 12.42
N ARG A 226 3.38 -7.97 12.98
CA ARG A 226 2.34 -8.40 13.91
C ARG A 226 0.98 -8.07 13.30
N LYS A 227 0.10 -9.07 13.20
CA LYS A 227 -1.22 -8.90 12.58
C LYS A 227 -1.98 -7.74 13.22
N GLY A 228 -2.50 -6.86 12.37
CA GLY A 228 -3.27 -5.68 12.76
C GLY A 228 -2.44 -4.42 13.01
N ASP A 229 -1.13 -4.52 13.20
CA ASP A 229 -0.29 -3.35 13.42
C ASP A 229 -0.01 -2.60 12.09
N ALA A 230 0.08 -1.27 12.15
CA ALA A 230 0.37 -0.41 11.00
C ALA A 230 1.61 0.46 11.24
N LEU A 231 2.63 0.32 10.40
CA LEU A 231 3.80 1.18 10.38
C LEU A 231 3.56 2.37 9.44
N LEU A 232 3.56 3.58 9.98
CA LEU A 232 3.58 4.83 9.19
C LEU A 232 4.99 5.40 9.18
N PHE A 233 5.51 5.69 8.00
CA PHE A 233 6.75 6.46 7.86
C PHE A 233 6.64 7.48 6.73
N PHE A 234 7.42 8.56 6.85
CA PHE A 234 7.40 9.66 5.89
C PHE A 234 8.62 9.60 4.98
N SER A 235 8.36 9.58 3.67
CA SER A 235 9.36 9.67 2.61
C SER A 235 9.90 11.09 2.44
N LEU A 236 9.12 12.09 2.87
CA LEU A 236 9.46 13.51 2.80
C LEU A 236 9.58 14.13 4.21
N LYS A 237 10.53 15.04 4.32
CA LYS A 237 10.67 15.95 5.47
C LYS A 237 9.57 17.02 5.43
N PRO A 238 9.30 17.72 6.55
CA PRO A 238 8.35 18.83 6.57
C PRO A 238 8.69 19.97 5.60
N ASP A 239 9.95 20.12 5.20
CA ASP A 239 10.38 21.10 4.19
C ASP A 239 10.19 20.60 2.73
N GLY A 240 9.49 19.48 2.53
CA GLY A 240 9.19 18.88 1.23
C GLY A 240 10.34 18.10 0.59
N LYS A 241 11.55 18.13 1.18
CA LYS A 241 12.69 17.39 0.65
C LYS A 241 12.59 15.91 1.00
N GLN A 242 13.13 15.08 0.11
CA GLN A 242 13.26 13.65 0.36
C GLN A 242 14.05 13.38 1.66
N ASP A 243 13.52 12.47 2.47
CA ASP A 243 14.21 11.95 3.65
C ASP A 243 14.92 10.64 3.30
N PHE A 244 16.21 10.71 2.98
CA PHE A 244 17.02 9.52 2.70
C PHE A 244 17.11 8.53 3.87
N MET A 245 16.74 8.94 5.09
CA MET A 245 16.64 8.02 6.23
C MET A 245 15.44 7.08 6.12
N ALA A 246 14.46 7.40 5.27
CA ALA A 246 13.27 6.58 5.00
C ALA A 246 13.54 5.42 4.02
N GLU A 247 14.79 5.22 3.59
CA GLU A 247 15.17 3.98 2.90
C GLU A 247 14.85 2.81 3.81
N HIS A 248 14.06 1.87 3.29
CA HIS A 248 13.53 0.77 4.07
C HIS A 248 13.57 -0.53 3.27
N THR A 249 13.51 -1.65 3.99
CA THR A 249 13.59 -3.00 3.41
C THR A 249 12.61 -3.92 4.12
N GLY A 250 12.04 -4.86 3.36
CA GLY A 250 11.39 -6.03 3.92
C GLY A 250 12.43 -7.13 4.11
N CYS A 251 12.87 -7.34 5.35
CA CYS A 251 13.83 -8.38 5.68
C CYS A 251 13.32 -9.76 5.22
N PRO A 252 14.23 -10.71 4.88
CA PRO A 252 13.83 -12.05 4.50
C PRO A 252 12.91 -12.68 5.55
N VAL A 253 11.82 -13.31 5.12
CA VAL A 253 11.05 -14.21 5.99
C VAL A 253 11.91 -15.44 6.24
N GLU A 254 12.10 -15.81 7.51
CA GLU A 254 12.89 -17.00 7.91
C GLU A 254 12.00 -18.17 8.34
N SER A 255 10.75 -17.88 8.75
CA SER A 255 9.70 -18.87 8.98
C SER A 255 8.31 -18.23 8.92
N GLY A 256 7.34 -18.96 8.38
CA GLY A 256 5.95 -18.51 8.23
C GLY A 256 5.67 -17.81 6.90
N THR A 257 4.66 -16.93 6.89
CA THR A 257 4.28 -16.15 5.70
C THR A 257 3.86 -14.75 6.12
N LYS A 258 4.48 -13.74 5.49
CA LYS A 258 4.17 -12.33 5.72
C LYS A 258 3.14 -11.85 4.70
N TRP A 259 2.03 -11.32 5.17
CA TRP A 259 1.08 -10.56 4.37
C TRP A 259 1.08 -9.10 4.79
N THR A 260 1.05 -8.20 3.82
CA THR A 260 0.96 -6.76 4.09
C THR A 260 0.00 -6.05 3.16
N ALA A 261 -0.61 -4.96 3.64
CA ALA A 261 -1.29 -3.97 2.83
C ALA A 261 -0.51 -2.65 2.88
N THR A 262 -0.07 -2.15 1.74
CA THR A 262 0.64 -0.88 1.61
C THR A 262 -0.30 0.18 1.06
N PHE A 263 -0.37 1.30 1.77
CA PHE A 263 -1.06 2.52 1.34
C PHE A 263 -0.02 3.60 1.13
N TRP A 264 0.21 3.95 -0.13
CA TRP A 264 1.00 5.13 -0.49
C TRP A 264 0.12 6.37 -0.50
N ILE A 265 0.63 7.45 0.08
CA ILE A 265 -0.10 8.71 0.24
C ILE A 265 0.73 9.84 -0.36
N HIS A 266 0.15 10.53 -1.33
CA HIS A 266 0.76 11.62 -2.09
C HIS A 266 0.68 12.96 -1.38
N GLU A 267 1.57 13.88 -1.76
CA GLU A 267 1.50 15.29 -1.32
C GLU A 267 0.28 16.02 -1.92
N GLU A 268 -0.20 15.58 -3.10
CA GLU A 268 -1.35 16.12 -3.82
C GLU A 268 -2.40 15.02 -4.13
N PRO A 269 -3.62 15.36 -4.60
CA PRO A 269 -4.62 14.38 -5.00
C PRO A 269 -4.09 13.38 -6.05
N PHE A 270 -4.08 12.09 -5.71
CA PHE A 270 -3.62 11.04 -6.62
C PHE A 270 -4.73 10.65 -7.60
N ARG A 271 -4.50 10.86 -8.91
CA ARG A 271 -5.43 10.52 -10.00
C ARG A 271 -6.91 10.85 -9.64
N PRO A 272 -7.26 12.14 -9.44
CA PRO A 272 -8.56 12.52 -8.92
C PRO A 272 -9.74 12.12 -9.83
N SER A 273 -9.50 11.97 -11.14
CA SER A 273 -10.49 11.50 -12.11
C SER A 273 -10.94 10.04 -11.89
N THR A 274 -10.11 9.23 -11.22
CA THR A 274 -10.40 7.84 -10.88
C THR A 274 -10.73 7.66 -9.40
N PHE A 275 -10.87 8.74 -8.62
CA PHE A 275 -11.23 8.68 -7.21
C PHE A 275 -12.74 8.45 -7.03
N LYS A 276 -13.17 7.23 -7.30
CA LYS A 276 -14.56 6.77 -7.17
C LYS A 276 -14.58 5.28 -6.86
N PRO A 277 -15.59 4.77 -6.13
CA PRO A 277 -15.72 3.35 -5.90
C PRO A 277 -15.97 2.61 -7.23
N PRO A 278 -15.63 1.31 -7.31
CA PRO A 278 -16.06 0.46 -8.40
C PRO A 278 -17.60 0.46 -8.56
N PRO A 279 -18.12 0.17 -9.77
CA PRO A 279 -19.56 0.12 -9.97
C PRO A 279 -20.20 -1.00 -9.12
N PRO A 280 -21.49 -0.87 -8.75
CA PRO A 280 -22.18 -1.91 -7.98
C PRO A 280 -22.12 -3.28 -8.67
N GLY A 281 -21.80 -4.32 -7.90
CA GLY A 281 -21.67 -5.69 -8.41
C GLY A 281 -20.37 -5.97 -9.16
N TRP A 282 -19.43 -5.02 -9.20
CA TRP A 282 -18.10 -5.25 -9.75
C TRP A 282 -17.37 -6.33 -8.96
N VAL A 283 -16.80 -7.29 -9.68
CA VAL A 283 -15.87 -8.29 -9.16
C VAL A 283 -14.64 -8.32 -10.07
N PRO A 284 -13.42 -8.51 -9.54
CA PRO A 284 -12.25 -8.73 -10.36
C PRO A 284 -12.43 -9.96 -11.25
N ASP A 285 -11.84 -9.94 -12.44
CA ASP A 285 -11.88 -11.11 -13.31
C ASP A 285 -11.13 -12.30 -12.69
N ASP A 286 -11.74 -13.48 -12.79
CA ASP A 286 -11.14 -14.72 -12.29
C ASP A 286 -10.31 -15.40 -13.39
N ALA A 287 -9.00 -15.45 -13.17
CA ALA A 287 -8.05 -16.08 -14.07
C ALA A 287 -8.30 -17.59 -14.28
N GLY A 288 -8.99 -18.26 -13.35
CA GLY A 288 -9.32 -19.68 -13.50
C GLY A 288 -10.51 -19.92 -14.42
N GLU A 289 -11.34 -18.91 -14.66
CA GLU A 289 -12.44 -18.99 -15.61
C GLU A 289 -11.94 -18.69 -17.02
N CYS A 290 -12.24 -19.61 -17.94
CA CYS A 290 -11.85 -19.47 -19.33
C CYS A 290 -13.01 -18.91 -20.16
N ARG A 291 -12.90 -17.64 -20.53
CA ARG A 291 -13.86 -16.97 -21.41
C ARG A 291 -13.16 -15.90 -22.25
N ASP A 292 -13.88 -15.45 -23.27
CA ASP A 292 -13.54 -14.25 -24.02
C ASP A 292 -14.34 -13.07 -23.45
N PHE A 293 -13.68 -11.92 -23.35
CA PHE A 293 -14.25 -10.67 -22.86
C PHE A 293 -14.74 -9.77 -24.01
N ASP A 294 -14.26 -10.01 -25.22
CA ASP A 294 -14.67 -9.29 -26.44
C ASP A 294 -15.42 -10.23 -27.39
N GLU A 295 -16.49 -9.75 -27.99
CA GLU A 295 -17.28 -10.52 -28.96
C GLU A 295 -16.55 -10.73 -30.30
N HIS A 296 -15.55 -9.90 -30.61
CA HIS A 296 -14.78 -9.94 -31.86
C HIS A 296 -13.59 -10.89 -31.83
N CYS A 297 -13.40 -11.65 -30.75
CA CYS A 297 -12.25 -12.55 -30.60
C CYS A 297 -12.08 -13.53 -31.76
N ALA A 298 -13.18 -14.05 -32.32
CA ALA A 298 -13.14 -14.92 -33.50
C ALA A 298 -12.53 -14.21 -34.72
N ALA A 299 -12.96 -12.98 -35.00
CA ALA A 299 -12.42 -12.18 -36.10
C ALA A 299 -10.94 -11.81 -35.86
N TYR A 300 -10.55 -11.51 -34.62
CA TYR A 300 -9.15 -11.24 -34.28
C TYR A 300 -8.25 -12.45 -34.52
N LYS A 301 -8.74 -13.66 -34.22
CA LYS A 301 -8.03 -14.91 -34.50
C LYS A 301 -7.86 -15.14 -36.00
N GLU A 302 -8.91 -14.94 -36.80
CA GLU A 302 -8.83 -15.07 -38.27
C GLU A 302 -7.82 -14.10 -38.89
N GLN A 303 -7.67 -12.91 -38.28
CA GLN A 303 -6.66 -11.92 -38.66
C GLN A 303 -5.25 -12.24 -38.17
N GLY A 304 -5.04 -13.36 -37.46
CA GLY A 304 -3.73 -13.74 -36.89
C GLY A 304 -3.31 -12.88 -35.68
N ARG A 305 -4.24 -12.10 -35.10
CA ARG A 305 -3.90 -11.15 -34.02
C ARG A 305 -3.54 -11.80 -32.70
N CYS A 306 -3.99 -13.03 -32.44
CA CYS A 306 -3.55 -13.78 -31.27
C CYS A 306 -2.00 -13.83 -31.15
N GLU A 307 -1.30 -13.75 -32.29
CA GLU A 307 0.15 -13.84 -32.38
C GLU A 307 0.77 -12.45 -32.55
N SER A 308 0.20 -11.59 -33.39
CA SER A 308 0.75 -10.25 -33.64
C SER A 308 0.42 -9.23 -32.55
N ASP A 309 -0.55 -9.51 -31.68
CA ASP A 309 -1.03 -8.69 -30.56
C ASP A 309 -1.32 -9.57 -29.32
N ALA A 310 -0.36 -10.45 -29.02
CA ALA A 310 -0.49 -11.44 -27.97
C ALA A 310 -0.68 -10.81 -26.59
N ALA A 311 -0.01 -9.69 -26.29
CA ALA A 311 -0.12 -9.01 -25.00
C ALA A 311 -1.58 -8.61 -24.68
N THR A 312 -2.31 -8.05 -25.65
CA THR A 312 -3.70 -7.65 -25.47
C THR A 312 -4.65 -8.85 -25.44
N LEU A 313 -4.49 -9.77 -26.40
CA LEU A 313 -5.47 -10.83 -26.66
C LEU A 313 -5.28 -12.04 -25.74
N LYS A 314 -4.02 -12.42 -25.48
CA LYS A 314 -3.66 -13.53 -24.59
C LYS A 314 -3.37 -13.07 -23.17
N GLY A 315 -2.98 -11.81 -23.01
CA GLY A 315 -2.50 -11.24 -21.74
C GLY A 315 -0.98 -11.31 -21.67
N ASP A 316 -0.40 -10.37 -20.92
CA ASP A 316 1.02 -10.41 -20.57
C ASP A 316 1.20 -11.08 -19.20
N LEU A 317 2.15 -12.00 -19.12
CA LEU A 317 2.57 -12.65 -17.87
C LEU A 317 3.40 -11.71 -16.98
N LEU A 318 3.95 -10.64 -17.56
CA LEU A 318 4.95 -9.75 -16.98
C LEU A 318 4.56 -8.26 -17.10
N GLY A 319 3.29 -7.95 -17.41
CA GLY A 319 2.80 -6.58 -17.58
C GLY A 319 1.94 -6.08 -16.40
N ASP A 320 1.08 -5.10 -16.67
CA ASP A 320 0.03 -4.50 -15.82
C ASP A 320 -0.95 -5.49 -15.16
N GLY A 321 -0.78 -6.79 -15.41
CA GLY A 321 -1.48 -7.85 -14.72
C GLY A 321 -2.88 -8.11 -15.27
N MET A 322 -3.26 -7.48 -16.37
CA MET A 322 -4.56 -7.69 -17.01
C MET A 322 -4.66 -9.07 -17.68
N LEU A 323 -5.81 -9.71 -17.55
CA LEU A 323 -6.12 -10.91 -18.32
C LEU A 323 -6.31 -10.54 -19.79
N GLY A 324 -5.83 -11.39 -20.70
CA GLY A 324 -6.09 -11.19 -22.12
C GLY A 324 -7.58 -11.19 -22.44
N ILE A 325 -7.98 -10.33 -23.39
CA ILE A 325 -9.40 -10.20 -23.75
C ILE A 325 -9.96 -11.42 -24.50
N CYS A 326 -9.11 -12.24 -25.12
CA CYS A 326 -9.50 -13.36 -25.99
C CYS A 326 -8.83 -14.68 -25.60
N ARG A 327 -8.69 -14.93 -24.30
CA ARG A 327 -7.95 -16.10 -23.77
C ARG A 327 -8.50 -17.43 -24.27
N LYS A 328 -9.83 -17.58 -24.36
CA LYS A 328 -10.45 -18.82 -24.81
C LYS A 328 -10.21 -19.01 -26.31
N THR A 329 -10.54 -18.00 -27.12
CA THR A 329 -10.40 -18.11 -28.58
C THR A 329 -8.95 -18.28 -29.02
N CYS A 330 -8.01 -17.57 -28.37
CA CYS A 330 -6.57 -17.68 -28.63
C CYS A 330 -5.92 -18.91 -27.99
N GLY A 331 -6.68 -19.78 -27.31
CA GLY A 331 -6.20 -21.07 -26.79
C GLY A 331 -5.27 -20.98 -25.57
N VAL A 332 -5.40 -19.93 -24.77
CA VAL A 332 -4.58 -19.67 -23.56
C VAL A 332 -5.13 -20.41 -22.34
N CYS A 333 -6.43 -20.71 -22.35
CA CYS A 333 -7.13 -21.41 -21.28
C CYS A 333 -8.12 -22.42 -21.84
N VAL A 334 -8.65 -23.27 -20.97
CA VAL A 334 -9.69 -24.26 -21.31
C VAL A 334 -10.92 -24.12 -20.40
N GLU A 335 -12.10 -24.45 -20.89
CA GLU A 335 -13.31 -24.48 -20.06
C GLU A 335 -13.27 -25.69 -19.12
N CYS A 336 -13.26 -25.42 -17.82
CA CYS A 336 -13.20 -26.44 -16.79
C CYS A 336 -14.60 -26.96 -16.42
N ALA A 337 -14.70 -28.23 -16.06
CA ALA A 337 -15.92 -28.76 -15.46
C ALA A 337 -16.19 -28.09 -14.09
N PRO A 338 -17.45 -28.01 -13.61
CA PRO A 338 -17.82 -27.18 -12.45
C PRO A 338 -17.02 -27.40 -11.15
N ASN A 339 -16.45 -28.59 -10.95
CA ASN A 339 -15.66 -28.97 -9.77
C ASN A 339 -14.24 -29.43 -10.12
N ASP A 340 -13.78 -29.16 -11.34
CA ASP A 340 -12.43 -29.51 -11.79
C ASP A 340 -11.43 -28.47 -11.29
N LYS A 341 -10.99 -28.66 -10.04
CA LYS A 341 -10.05 -27.76 -9.36
C LYS A 341 -8.68 -27.75 -10.04
N GLU A 342 -8.25 -28.88 -10.61
CA GLU A 342 -6.95 -28.98 -11.27
C GLU A 342 -6.94 -28.14 -12.56
N CYS A 343 -7.96 -28.30 -13.39
CA CYS A 343 -8.14 -27.47 -14.58
C CYS A 343 -8.19 -25.97 -14.22
N TYR A 344 -8.94 -25.61 -13.18
CA TYR A 344 -9.06 -24.23 -12.71
C TYR A 344 -7.71 -23.65 -12.27
N LEU A 345 -6.95 -24.39 -11.46
CA LEU A 345 -5.61 -23.99 -11.02
C LEU A 345 -4.62 -23.91 -12.18
N GLN A 346 -4.75 -24.78 -13.20
CA GLN A 346 -3.92 -24.72 -14.40
C GLN A 346 -4.21 -23.46 -15.22
N ASN A 347 -5.48 -23.07 -15.40
CA ASN A 347 -5.85 -21.83 -16.08
C ASN A 347 -5.27 -20.59 -15.37
N ARG A 348 -5.27 -20.58 -14.03
CA ARG A 348 -4.68 -19.52 -13.21
C ARG A 348 -3.17 -19.45 -13.37
N ALA A 349 -2.49 -20.60 -13.27
CA ALA A 349 -1.04 -20.70 -13.45
C ALA A 349 -0.62 -20.25 -14.86
N ASN A 350 -1.37 -20.64 -15.90
CA ASN A 350 -1.14 -20.21 -17.28
C ASN A 350 -1.29 -18.69 -17.46
N ALA A 351 -2.04 -18.02 -16.59
CA ALA A 351 -2.20 -16.57 -16.58
C ALA A 351 -1.23 -15.86 -15.59
N GLY A 352 -0.25 -16.58 -15.03
CA GLY A 352 0.78 -16.03 -14.15
C GLY A 352 0.36 -15.81 -12.70
N TYR A 353 -0.82 -16.30 -12.31
CA TYR A 353 -1.31 -16.19 -10.93
C TYR A 353 -0.70 -17.24 -10.02
N LEU A 354 -0.47 -16.87 -8.77
CA LEU A 354 -0.06 -17.79 -7.72
C LEU A 354 -1.24 -18.69 -7.34
N ASN A 355 -1.00 -20.00 -7.43
CA ASN A 355 -1.90 -21.00 -6.85
C ASN A 355 -1.64 -21.08 -5.35
N LEU A 356 -2.47 -20.38 -4.58
CA LEU A 356 -2.54 -20.49 -3.13
C LEU A 356 -3.41 -21.68 -2.73
N ASP A 357 -3.45 -21.99 -1.42
CA ASP A 357 -4.37 -22.98 -0.87
C ASP A 357 -5.79 -22.70 -1.35
N LEU A 358 -6.49 -23.78 -1.73
CA LEU A 358 -7.86 -23.75 -2.22
C LEU A 358 -8.81 -23.04 -1.27
N GLN A 359 -8.53 -22.97 0.03
CA GLN A 359 -9.35 -22.19 0.98
C GLN A 359 -9.45 -20.70 0.64
N TYR A 360 -8.48 -20.13 -0.10
CA TYR A 360 -8.50 -18.74 -0.55
C TYR A 360 -9.13 -18.58 -1.94
N LEU A 361 -9.33 -19.68 -2.66
CA LEU A 361 -9.76 -19.71 -4.05
C LEU A 361 -11.15 -20.34 -4.21
N TRP A 362 -11.69 -20.94 -3.14
CA TRP A 362 -12.93 -21.69 -3.13
C TRP A 362 -13.76 -21.38 -1.86
N PRO A 363 -15.09 -21.16 -1.95
CA PRO A 363 -15.90 -21.15 -3.17
C PRO A 363 -15.51 -20.01 -4.12
N ARG A 364 -15.75 -20.22 -5.43
CA ARG A 364 -15.27 -19.29 -6.47
C ARG A 364 -15.80 -17.87 -6.24
N PRO A 365 -14.99 -16.82 -6.50
CA PRO A 365 -15.43 -15.43 -6.48
C PRO A 365 -16.73 -15.23 -7.28
N GLY A 366 -17.79 -14.69 -6.66
CA GLY A 366 -19.08 -14.44 -7.28
C GLY A 366 -20.00 -15.66 -7.45
N SER A 367 -19.58 -16.86 -7.00
CA SER A 367 -20.44 -18.05 -7.02
C SER A 367 -21.59 -17.96 -6.01
N ALA A 368 -22.69 -18.68 -6.30
CA ALA A 368 -23.83 -18.77 -5.39
C ALA A 368 -23.44 -19.32 -3.99
N GLU A 369 -22.40 -20.15 -3.92
CA GLU A 369 -21.85 -20.68 -2.67
C GLU A 369 -21.20 -19.58 -1.80
N GLN A 370 -20.64 -18.53 -2.42
CA GLN A 370 -20.02 -17.42 -1.69
C GLN A 370 -21.05 -16.39 -1.17
N GLN A 371 -22.22 -16.30 -1.81
CA GLN A 371 -23.31 -15.40 -1.42
C GLN A 371 -24.13 -15.92 -0.23
N MET A 372 -23.87 -17.13 0.26
CA MET A 372 -24.53 -17.70 1.43
C MET A 372 -23.82 -17.36 2.76
N ASP A 373 -22.61 -16.81 2.72
CA ASP A 373 -21.74 -16.51 3.88
C ASP A 373 -21.54 -15.00 4.13
N THR A 374 -22.29 -14.15 3.44
CA THR A 374 -22.36 -12.68 3.64
C THR A 374 -23.77 -12.28 4.03
#